data_AF-A0A918M8I4-F1
#
_entry.id   AF-A0A918M8I4-F1
#
_cell.length_a   1.000
_cell.length_b   1.000
_cell.length_c   1.000
_cell.angle_alpha   90.00
_cell.angle_beta   90.00
_cell.angle_gamma   90.00
#
_symmetry.space_group_name_H-M   'P 1'
#
loop_
_entity.id
_entity.type
_entity.pdbx_description
1 polymer ?
#
loop_
_entity_poly.entity_id
_entity_poly.type
_entity_poly.pdbx_seq_one_letter_code
_entity_poly.pdbx_strand_id
1 'polypeptide(L)'
;MVSERLPVIAAGAVLLLAFSPPARAASAGGTDSACDRAVAAADGAEHDYEALKRGIERQIADGGHPGTAELQALQDAGAQRVSTASQVRRVCGA
;
A
#
# COMPACT_ATOMS: atom_id res chain seq x y z
N MET A 1 -38.63 -13.97 -50.94
CA MET A 1 -38.63 -15.45 -50.97
C MET A 1 -37.47 -15.93 -50.11
N VAL A 2 -37.64 -17.10 -49.46
CA VAL A 2 -36.76 -17.77 -48.48
C VAL A 2 -36.91 -17.20 -47.05
N SER A 3 -37.65 -17.82 -46.12
CA SER A 3 -37.77 -19.21 -45.65
C SER A 3 -36.83 -19.50 -44.47
N GLU A 4 -37.48 -19.59 -43.31
CA GLU A 4 -37.27 -20.51 -42.19
C GLU A 4 -35.84 -20.98 -41.83
N ARG A 5 -35.46 -20.84 -40.54
CA ARG A 5 -35.49 -21.92 -39.53
C ARG A 5 -34.54 -21.58 -38.37
N LEU A 6 -35.10 -21.52 -37.16
CA LEU A 6 -34.36 -21.85 -35.95
C LEU A 6 -34.09 -23.37 -35.94
N PRO A 7 -32.94 -23.78 -35.41
CA PRO A 7 -32.89 -24.96 -34.59
C PRO A 7 -32.31 -24.64 -33.20
N VAL A 8 -33.08 -25.05 -32.20
CA VAL A 8 -32.66 -25.32 -30.82
C VAL A 8 -31.61 -26.44 -30.86
N ILE A 9 -30.44 -26.21 -30.24
CA ILE A 9 -29.45 -27.24 -29.85
C ILE A 9 -28.94 -26.80 -28.47
N ALA A 10 -29.50 -27.32 -27.39
CA ALA A 10 -29.12 -28.55 -26.69
C ALA A 10 -27.86 -28.39 -25.81
N ALA A 11 -28.05 -28.72 -24.54
CA ALA A 11 -27.10 -28.61 -23.44
C ALA A 11 -25.74 -29.23 -23.76
N GLY A 12 -24.68 -28.44 -23.55
CA GLY A 12 -23.29 -28.91 -23.56
C GLY A 12 -22.65 -28.58 -22.22
N ALA A 13 -22.29 -29.62 -21.47
CA ALA A 13 -21.71 -29.56 -20.14
C ALA A 13 -20.42 -28.72 -20.09
N VAL A 14 -20.37 -27.74 -19.18
CA VAL A 14 -19.15 -27.01 -18.85
C VAL A 14 -18.30 -27.89 -17.94
N LEU A 15 -17.30 -28.55 -18.52
CA LEU A 15 -16.20 -29.16 -17.78
C LEU A 15 -15.39 -28.04 -17.11
N LEU A 16 -15.65 -27.81 -15.82
CA LEU A 16 -14.80 -27.00 -14.95
C LEU A 16 -13.48 -27.76 -14.74
N LEU A 17 -12.55 -27.57 -15.68
CA LEU A 17 -11.14 -27.93 -15.48
C LEU A 17 -10.65 -27.15 -14.27
N ALA A 18 -10.43 -27.89 -13.18
CA ALA A 18 -9.79 -27.44 -11.96
C ALA A 18 -8.40 -26.90 -12.29
N PHE A 19 -8.33 -25.59 -12.47
CA PHE A 19 -7.07 -24.87 -12.53
C PHE A 19 -6.60 -24.68 -11.08
N SER A 20 -5.95 -25.69 -10.51
CA SER A 20 -5.25 -25.56 -9.24
C SER A 20 -4.01 -24.67 -9.48
N PRO A 21 -3.95 -23.44 -8.94
CA PRO A 21 -2.71 -22.67 -9.01
C PRO A 21 -1.63 -23.41 -8.20
N PRO A 22 -0.37 -23.45 -8.66
CA PRO A 22 0.72 -24.04 -7.90
C PRO A 22 0.86 -23.27 -6.58
N ALA A 23 0.74 -23.99 -5.47
CA ALA A 23 1.07 -23.47 -4.15
C ALA A 23 2.52 -23.00 -4.19
N ARG A 24 2.74 -21.68 -4.16
CA ARG A 24 4.06 -21.11 -3.96
C ARG A 24 4.51 -21.53 -2.56
N ALA A 25 5.50 -22.41 -2.50
CA ALA A 25 6.24 -22.70 -1.29
C ALA A 25 6.78 -21.37 -0.75
N ALA A 26 6.25 -20.93 0.40
CA ALA A 26 6.74 -19.78 1.12
C ALA A 26 8.12 -20.12 1.68
N SER A 27 9.16 -19.51 1.14
CA SER A 27 10.50 -19.57 1.72
C SER A 27 10.44 -18.98 3.13
N ALA A 28 10.68 -19.81 4.14
CA ALA A 28 10.64 -19.47 5.57
C ALA A 28 11.72 -18.45 6.03
N GLY A 29 12.38 -17.75 5.11
CA GLY A 29 13.35 -16.67 5.38
C GLY A 29 12.89 -15.28 4.92
N GLY A 30 11.63 -15.12 4.51
CA GLY A 30 11.12 -13.86 3.92
C GLY A 30 10.63 -12.82 4.91
N THR A 31 10.14 -13.24 6.08
CA THR A 31 9.48 -12.38 7.08
C THR A 31 10.44 -11.44 7.79
N ASP A 32 11.64 -11.91 8.17
CA ASP A 32 12.63 -11.08 8.86
C ASP A 32 13.10 -9.92 7.96
N SER A 33 13.44 -10.23 6.70
CA SER A 33 13.80 -9.20 5.71
C SER A 33 12.66 -8.23 5.38
N ALA A 34 11.41 -8.65 5.52
CA ALA A 34 10.24 -7.81 5.28
C ALA A 34 9.95 -6.90 6.50
N CYS A 35 10.15 -7.42 7.70
CA CYS A 35 10.08 -6.65 8.93
C CYS A 35 11.17 -5.57 8.96
N ASP A 36 12.42 -5.92 8.67
CA ASP A 36 13.54 -4.97 8.63
C ASP A 36 13.27 -3.81 7.66
N ARG A 37 12.76 -4.11 6.47
CA ARG A 37 12.34 -3.09 5.50
C ARG A 37 11.19 -2.23 6.01
N ALA A 38 10.22 -2.83 6.69
CA ALA A 38 9.08 -2.08 7.25
C ALA A 38 9.54 -1.13 8.36
N VAL A 39 10.47 -1.58 9.22
CA VAL A 39 11.08 -0.75 10.26
C VAL A 39 11.86 0.40 9.64
N ALA A 40 12.75 0.12 8.69
CA ALA A 40 13.52 1.17 7.99
C ALA A 40 12.61 2.20 7.29
N ALA A 41 11.49 1.76 6.70
CA ALA A 41 10.52 2.66 6.10
C ALA A 41 9.78 3.52 7.13
N ALA A 42 9.46 2.97 8.31
CA ALA A 42 8.86 3.71 9.40
C ALA A 42 9.83 4.75 9.98
N ASP A 43 11.09 4.38 10.17
CA ASP A 43 12.15 5.30 10.63
C ASP A 43 12.36 6.44 9.63
N GLY A 44 12.38 6.14 8.33
CA GLY A 44 12.44 7.15 7.27
C GLY A 44 11.25 8.12 7.32
N ALA A 45 10.02 7.61 7.43
CA ALA A 45 8.82 8.44 7.50
C ALA A 45 8.79 9.32 8.77
N GLU A 46 9.26 8.81 9.91
CA GLU A 46 9.41 9.60 11.14
C GLU A 46 10.45 10.72 10.94
N HIS A 47 11.59 10.39 10.33
CA HIS A 47 12.64 11.38 10.05
C HIS A 47 12.14 12.50 9.14
N ASP A 48 11.43 12.16 8.07
CA ASP A 48 10.88 13.11 7.10
C ASP A 48 9.85 14.05 7.76
N TYR A 49 8.93 13.49 8.56
CA TYR A 49 7.96 14.27 9.31
C TYR A 49 8.64 15.27 10.25
N GLU A 50 9.62 14.81 11.03
CA GLU A 50 10.34 15.63 11.98
C GLU A 50 11.23 16.68 11.29
N ALA A 51 11.84 16.35 10.15
CA ALA A 51 12.61 17.30 9.35
C ALA A 51 11.72 18.42 8.80
N LEU A 52 10.54 18.08 8.27
CA LEU A 52 9.57 19.05 7.76
C LEU A 52 9.01 19.92 8.89
N LYS A 53 8.62 19.32 10.02
CA LYS A 53 8.17 20.03 11.21
C LYS A 53 9.20 21.05 11.68
N ARG A 54 10.47 20.64 11.82
CA ARG A 54 11.56 21.55 12.19
C ARG A 54 11.80 22.66 11.16
N GLY A 55 11.59 22.37 9.87
CA GLY A 55 11.67 23.37 8.81
C GLY A 55 10.63 24.47 8.98
N ILE A 56 9.37 24.07 9.20
CA ILE A 56 8.26 24.98 9.46
C ILE A 56 8.47 25.77 10.76
N GLU A 57 8.90 25.11 11.84
CA GLU A 57 9.20 25.78 13.12
C GLU A 57 10.30 26.85 12.97
N ARG A 58 11.37 26.56 12.21
CA ARG A 58 12.41 27.55 11.90
C ARG A 58 11.88 28.71 11.08
N GLN A 59 11.11 28.44 10.04
CA GLN A 59 10.47 29.48 9.23
C GLN A 59 9.64 30.42 10.09
N ILE A 60 8.87 29.89 11.04
CA ILE A 60 8.08 30.69 12.00
C ILE A 60 9.00 31.51 12.91
N ALA A 61 10.06 30.90 13.44
CA ALA A 61 11.03 31.59 14.31
C ALA A 61 11.74 32.75 13.60
N ASP A 62 11.98 32.61 12.30
CA ASP A 62 12.56 33.64 11.43
C ASP A 62 11.53 34.70 10.98
N GLY A 63 10.29 34.64 11.48
CA GLY A 63 9.21 35.60 11.20
C GLY A 63 8.41 35.29 9.93
N GLY A 64 8.65 34.15 9.29
CA GLY A 64 7.87 33.66 8.16
C GLY A 64 6.51 33.08 8.60
N HIS A 65 5.64 32.82 7.61
CA HIS A 65 4.36 32.16 7.83
C HIS A 65 4.22 30.99 6.85
N PRO A 66 4.07 29.74 7.34
CA PRO A 66 3.94 28.59 6.48
C PRO A 66 2.70 28.71 5.61
N GLY A 67 2.87 28.42 4.33
CA GLY A 67 1.77 28.34 3.39
C GLY A 67 0.90 27.11 3.63
N THR A 68 -0.28 27.11 3.01
CA THR A 68 -1.19 25.96 3.04
C THR A 68 -0.54 24.68 2.49
N ALA A 69 0.32 24.79 1.49
CA ALA A 69 1.05 23.66 0.92
C ALA A 69 2.04 23.03 1.92
N GLU A 70 2.77 23.83 2.70
CA GLU A 70 3.70 23.32 3.72
C GLU A 70 2.93 22.65 4.87
N LEU A 71 1.81 23.24 5.28
CA LEU A 71 0.94 22.65 6.29
C LEU A 71 0.31 21.33 5.81
N GLN A 72 -0.10 21.27 4.53
CA GLN A 72 -0.60 20.03 3.93
C GLN A 72 0.49 18.96 3.87
N ALA A 73 1.70 19.32 3.43
CA ALA A 73 2.83 18.41 3.40
C ALA A 73 3.14 17.84 4.80
N LEU A 74 3.02 18.66 5.85
CA LEU A 74 3.20 18.19 7.24
C LEU A 74 2.12 17.19 7.66
N GLN A 75 0.87 17.42 7.26
CA GLN A 75 -0.23 16.49 7.51
C GLN A 75 -0.02 15.17 6.75
N ASP A 76 0.37 15.23 5.48
CA ASP A 76 0.61 14.07 4.64
C ASP A 76 1.78 13.22 5.18
N ALA A 77 2.88 13.87 5.58
CA ALA A 77 4.01 13.22 6.24
C ALA A 77 3.58 12.57 7.57
N GLY A 78 2.71 13.24 8.34
CA GLY A 78 2.15 12.68 9.57
C GLY A 78 1.30 11.44 9.31
N ALA A 79 0.46 11.44 8.27
CA ALA A 79 -0.33 10.29 7.86
C ALA A 79 0.57 9.12 7.41
N GLN A 80 1.62 9.40 6.63
CA GLN A 80 2.59 8.40 6.18
C GLN A 80 3.33 7.76 7.36
N ARG A 81 3.78 8.56 8.33
CA ARG A 81 4.42 8.11 9.56
C ARG A 81 3.52 7.14 10.35
N VAL A 82 2.24 7.49 10.55
CA VAL A 82 1.28 6.61 11.23
C VAL A 82 1.01 5.33 10.44
N SER A 83 0.89 5.43 9.11
CA SER A 83 0.65 4.30 8.22
C SER A 83 1.79 3.29 8.25
N THR A 84 3.03 3.76 8.13
CA THR A 84 4.25 2.93 8.14
C THR A 84 4.48 2.30 9.51
N ALA A 85 4.30 3.03 10.60
CA ALA A 85 4.33 2.45 11.95
C ALA A 85 3.27 1.33 12.15
N SER A 86 2.10 1.50 11.53
CA SER A 86 1.06 0.46 11.55
C SER A 86 1.41 -0.74 10.67
N GLN A 87 2.16 -0.53 9.59
CA GLN A 87 2.66 -1.59 8.73
C GLN A 87 3.70 -2.46 9.44
N VAL A 88 4.59 -1.86 10.23
CA VAL A 88 5.54 -2.61 11.09
C VAL A 88 4.80 -3.63 11.95
N ARG A 89 3.76 -3.20 12.68
CA ARG A 89 2.97 -4.11 13.53
C ARG A 89 2.34 -5.27 12.75
N ARG A 90 1.88 -5.01 11.52
CA ARG A 90 1.27 -6.06 10.66
C ARG A 90 2.30 -7.05 10.13
N VAL A 91 3.49 -6.57 9.73
CA VAL A 91 4.51 -7.38 9.04
C VAL A 91 5.40 -8.12 10.03
N CYS A 92 5.72 -7.50 11.17
CA CYS A 92 6.61 -8.05 12.19
C CYS A 92 5.90 -8.97 13.19
N GLY A 93 4.57 -9.09 13.13
CA GLY A 93 3.82 -10.09 13.91
C GLY A 93 3.37 -9.68 15.31
N ALA A 94 3.77 -8.49 15.79
CA ALA A 94 3.51 -7.95 17.13
C ALA A 94 4.11 -8.79 18.29
#